data_AF-A0A0M3J2J8-F1
#
_entry.id   AF-A0A0M3J2J8-F1
#
_cell.length_a   1.000
_cell.length_b   1.000
_cell.length_c   1.000
_cell.angle_alpha   90.00
_cell.angle_beta   90.00
_cell.angle_gamma   90.00
#
_symmetry.space_group_name_H-M   'P 1'
#
loop_
_entity.id
_entity.type
_entity.pdbx_description
1 polymer ?
#
loop_
_entity_poly.entity_id
_entity_poly.type
_entity_poly.pdbx_seq_one_letter_code
_entity_poly.pdbx_strand_id
1 'polypeptide(L)'
;LITVSQFHFLFYASRPLPNTFALIGVLWVYQLWLDNDWPRGVRVATVFAALFRCELIVLFAPIFIVPLLSGVLPILGRKGALYNGILALSVALAVTIPVDSLLWRRWLWPEGEVWWFNVMLNRSSEYGVMPFLWYFYSVLPRALLLSLLLVPVGLIVERRLLGITVPIIFYIVAYSFLPHKELRFVIYTFPILNIPAAAFCARLWINRHKSLLRRLIALGVCAHLLANCIATSVLLYASSRNYAGGDAIAYLQKKPDMN
;
A
#
# COMPACT_ATOMS: atom_id res chain seq x y z
N LEU A 1 0.15 1.66 -16.29
CA LEU A 1 1.28 0.91 -16.90
C LEU A 1 2.29 0.47 -15.86
N ILE A 2 2.98 1.39 -15.17
CA ILE A 2 4.02 1.04 -14.17
C ILE A 2 3.51 0.05 -13.13
N THR A 3 2.37 0.33 -12.49
CA THR A 3 1.81 -0.53 -11.42
C THR A 3 1.44 -1.94 -11.91
N VAL A 4 0.95 -2.06 -13.15
CA VAL A 4 0.61 -3.37 -13.75
C VAL A 4 1.87 -4.14 -14.14
N SER A 5 2.98 -3.45 -14.42
CA SER A 5 4.27 -4.09 -14.67
C SER A 5 5.01 -4.55 -13.41
N GLN A 6 4.44 -4.38 -12.21
CA GLN A 6 5.04 -4.72 -10.92
C GLN A 6 4.42 -5.99 -10.34
N PHE A 7 5.23 -7.04 -10.24
CA PHE A 7 4.82 -8.34 -9.70
C PHE A 7 4.12 -8.26 -8.34
N HIS A 8 4.79 -7.68 -7.34
CA HIS A 8 4.33 -7.75 -5.96
C HIS A 8 2.96 -7.10 -5.75
N PHE A 9 2.68 -5.95 -6.39
CA PHE A 9 1.40 -5.29 -6.25
C PHE A 9 0.25 -6.17 -6.78
N LEU A 10 0.38 -6.73 -7.98
CA LEU A 10 -0.61 -7.63 -8.56
C LEU A 10 -0.72 -8.95 -7.79
N PHE A 11 0.41 -9.48 -7.35
CA PHE A 11 0.49 -10.73 -6.58
C PHE A 11 -0.32 -10.64 -5.28
N TYR A 12 -0.20 -9.56 -4.51
CA TYR A 12 -0.99 -9.38 -3.30
C TYR A 12 -2.44 -9.00 -3.60
N ALA A 13 -2.70 -8.25 -4.68
CA ALA A 13 -4.07 -7.92 -5.10
C ALA A 13 -4.92 -9.16 -5.43
N SER A 14 -4.29 -10.26 -5.87
CA SER A 14 -4.98 -11.52 -6.15
C SER A 14 -5.37 -12.34 -4.91
N ARG A 15 -4.98 -11.92 -3.69
CA ARG A 15 -5.19 -12.70 -2.46
C ARG A 15 -6.15 -12.02 -1.48
N PRO A 16 -7.07 -12.77 -0.83
CA PRO A 16 -7.98 -12.25 0.18
C PRO A 16 -7.28 -12.07 1.53
N LEU A 17 -6.31 -11.17 1.60
CA LEU A 17 -5.64 -10.79 2.84
C LEU A 17 -6.28 -9.55 3.43
N PRO A 18 -6.27 -9.37 4.77
CA PRO A 18 -6.70 -8.11 5.40
C PRO A 18 -6.00 -6.89 4.80
N ASN A 19 -4.71 -7.03 4.43
CA ASN A 19 -3.94 -5.97 3.75
C ASN A 19 -4.52 -5.61 2.38
N THR A 20 -5.06 -6.57 1.65
CA THR A 20 -5.66 -6.33 0.33
C THR A 20 -6.98 -5.58 0.46
N PHE A 21 -7.81 -5.91 1.45
CA PHE A 21 -9.02 -5.16 1.74
C PHE A 21 -8.73 -3.76 2.28
N ALA A 22 -7.76 -3.64 3.18
CA ALA A 22 -7.23 -2.36 3.65
C ALA A 22 -6.73 -1.48 2.48
N LEU A 23 -6.05 -2.08 1.49
CA LEU A 23 -5.54 -1.37 0.32
C LEU A 23 -6.66 -0.67 -0.48
N ILE A 24 -7.85 -1.28 -0.57
CA ILE A 24 -9.01 -0.66 -1.24
C ILE A 24 -9.38 0.66 -0.54
N GLY A 25 -9.48 0.63 0.79
CA GLY A 25 -9.74 1.82 1.60
C GLY A 25 -8.65 2.87 1.48
N VAL A 26 -7.38 2.45 1.51
CA VAL A 26 -6.24 3.36 1.35
C VAL A 26 -6.27 4.05 -0.02
N LEU A 27 -6.54 3.32 -1.10
CA LEU A 27 -6.65 3.92 -2.44
C LEU A 27 -7.81 4.92 -2.51
N TRP A 28 -8.93 4.64 -1.84
CA TRP A 28 -10.04 5.57 -1.74
C TRP A 28 -9.67 6.83 -0.94
N VAL A 29 -8.96 6.67 0.18
CA VAL A 29 -8.42 7.80 0.95
C VAL A 29 -7.46 8.62 0.12
N TYR A 30 -6.59 7.99 -0.68
CA TYR A 30 -5.70 8.73 -1.60
C TYR A 30 -6.46 9.51 -2.65
N GLN A 31 -7.51 8.96 -3.23
CA GLN A 31 -8.37 9.69 -4.17
C GLN A 31 -8.98 10.93 -3.48
N LEU A 32 -9.61 10.75 -2.30
CA LEU A 32 -10.23 11.85 -1.54
C LEU A 32 -9.20 12.89 -1.10
N TRP A 33 -7.99 12.46 -0.76
CA TRP A 33 -6.86 13.33 -0.46
C TRP A 33 -6.50 14.20 -1.66
N LEU A 34 -6.35 13.61 -2.85
CA LEU A 34 -6.04 14.35 -4.08
C LEU A 34 -7.19 15.29 -4.50
N ASP A 35 -8.44 14.91 -4.21
CA ASP A 35 -9.64 15.73 -4.46
C ASP A 35 -9.85 16.82 -3.37
N ASN A 36 -9.04 16.86 -2.32
CA ASN A 36 -9.17 17.74 -1.16
C ASN A 36 -10.48 17.58 -0.36
N ASP A 37 -11.13 16.42 -0.43
CA ASP A 37 -12.31 16.10 0.37
C ASP A 37 -11.92 15.45 1.71
N TRP A 38 -11.37 16.28 2.60
CA TRP A 38 -10.82 15.85 3.87
C TRP A 38 -11.83 15.19 4.83
N PRO A 39 -13.06 15.71 5.02
CA PRO A 39 -14.02 15.09 5.95
C PRO A 39 -14.42 13.69 5.50
N ARG A 40 -14.61 13.46 4.20
CA ARG A 40 -14.85 12.10 3.67
C ARG A 40 -13.62 11.22 3.84
N GLY A 41 -12.43 11.77 3.56
CA GLY A 41 -11.16 11.08 3.72
C GLY A 41 -10.98 10.54 5.14
N VAL A 42 -11.26 11.35 6.16
CA VAL A 42 -11.20 10.93 7.57
C VAL A 42 -12.18 9.79 7.86
N ARG A 43 -13.43 9.89 7.40
CA ARG A 43 -14.42 8.82 7.64
C ARG A 43 -13.99 7.49 7.03
N VAL A 44 -13.56 7.51 5.77
CA VAL A 44 -13.11 6.29 5.08
C VAL A 44 -11.85 5.73 5.75
N ALA A 45 -10.88 6.58 6.08
CA ALA A 45 -9.66 6.18 6.78
C ALA A 45 -9.96 5.49 8.11
N THR A 46 -10.87 6.07 8.92
CA THR A 46 -11.26 5.50 10.21
C THR A 46 -11.99 4.17 10.08
N VAL A 47 -12.93 4.04 9.12
CA VAL A 47 -13.65 2.78 8.90
C VAL A 47 -12.69 1.66 8.54
N PHE A 48 -11.80 1.87 7.56
CA PHE A 48 -10.88 0.82 7.11
C PHE A 48 -9.80 0.50 8.16
N ALA A 49 -9.35 1.48 8.94
CA ALA A 49 -8.44 1.22 10.06
C ALA A 49 -9.11 0.38 11.15
N ALA A 50 -10.37 0.67 11.51
CA ALA A 50 -11.08 -0.04 12.57
C ALA A 50 -11.54 -1.46 12.18
N LEU A 51 -11.91 -1.67 10.91
CA LEU A 51 -12.42 -2.95 10.42
C LEU A 51 -11.32 -3.91 10.00
N PHE A 52 -10.28 -3.41 9.32
CA PHE A 52 -9.31 -4.29 8.68
C PHE A 52 -7.95 -4.28 9.35
N ARG A 53 -7.41 -3.09 9.66
CA ARG A 53 -5.99 -2.94 10.04
C ARG A 53 -5.73 -1.65 10.82
N CYS A 54 -5.60 -1.77 12.15
CA CYS A 54 -5.32 -0.63 13.03
C CYS A 54 -3.99 0.08 12.71
N GLU A 55 -3.00 -0.62 12.15
CA GLU A 55 -1.70 0.01 11.87
C GLU A 55 -1.73 1.06 10.75
N LEU A 56 -2.82 1.10 9.96
CA LEU A 56 -3.03 2.15 8.96
C LEU A 56 -3.06 3.55 9.57
N ILE A 57 -3.31 3.68 10.87
CA ILE A 57 -3.20 4.95 11.58
C ILE A 57 -1.80 5.56 11.39
N VAL A 58 -0.75 4.74 11.34
CA VAL A 58 0.64 5.21 11.10
C VAL A 58 0.80 5.80 9.70
N LEU A 59 0.03 5.32 8.72
CA LEU A 59 0.01 5.87 7.35
C LEU A 59 -0.86 7.13 7.25
N PHE A 60 -2.03 7.11 7.87
CA PHE A 60 -2.99 8.22 7.79
C PHE A 60 -2.57 9.44 8.62
N ALA A 61 -1.89 9.23 9.75
CA ALA A 61 -1.40 10.33 10.60
C ALA A 61 -0.56 11.37 9.82
N PRO A 62 0.51 11.01 9.09
CA PRO A 62 1.30 11.98 8.32
C PRO A 62 0.52 12.60 7.14
N ILE A 63 -0.53 11.94 6.63
CA ILE A 63 -1.37 12.48 5.55
C ILE A 63 -2.31 13.57 6.09
N PHE A 64 -2.96 13.32 7.23
CA PHE A 64 -3.93 14.26 7.82
C PHE A 64 -3.29 15.31 8.73
N ILE A 65 -2.08 15.11 9.25
CA ILE A 65 -1.43 16.12 10.10
C ILE A 65 -1.16 17.43 9.34
N VAL A 66 -0.77 17.35 8.07
CA VAL A 66 -0.48 18.52 7.23
C VAL A 66 -1.72 19.42 7.06
N PRO A 67 -2.89 18.92 6.60
CA PRO A 67 -4.11 19.72 6.49
C PRO A 67 -4.70 20.16 7.84
N LEU A 68 -4.45 19.42 8.93
CA LEU A 68 -4.82 19.84 10.28
C LEU A 68 -3.99 21.05 10.73
N LEU A 69 -2.67 21.01 10.53
CA LEU A 69 -1.77 22.10 10.90
C LEU A 69 -1.94 23.34 10.01
N SER A 70 -2.28 23.16 8.73
CA SER A 70 -2.56 24.27 7.82
C SER A 70 -3.95 24.88 7.98
N GLY A 71 -4.80 24.33 8.86
CA GLY A 71 -6.15 24.80 9.12
C GLY A 71 -7.17 24.49 8.02
N VAL A 72 -6.77 23.74 6.98
CA VAL A 72 -7.66 23.31 5.89
C VAL A 72 -8.70 22.30 6.39
N LEU A 73 -8.30 21.43 7.32
CA LEU A 73 -9.18 20.52 8.02
C LEU A 73 -9.37 21.01 9.47
N PRO A 74 -10.55 21.51 9.86
CA PRO A 74 -10.78 21.89 11.25
C PRO A 74 -10.73 20.66 12.17
N ILE A 75 -10.26 20.83 13.41
CA ILE A 75 -10.24 19.74 14.41
C ILE A 75 -11.66 19.49 14.93
N LEU A 76 -12.36 20.57 15.29
CA LEU A 76 -13.68 20.57 15.92
C LEU A 76 -14.78 20.97 14.92
N GLY A 77 -16.03 20.65 15.26
CA GLY A 77 -17.22 20.96 14.45
C GLY A 77 -17.66 19.84 13.52
N ARG A 78 -18.81 20.02 12.84
CA ARG A 78 -19.44 18.97 11.99
C ARG A 78 -18.59 18.53 10.80
N LYS A 79 -17.76 19.44 10.26
CA LYS A 79 -16.77 19.13 9.21
C LYS A 79 -15.39 18.79 9.79
N GLY A 80 -15.26 18.77 11.12
CA GLY A 80 -14.00 18.56 11.78
C GLY A 80 -13.56 17.10 11.79
N ALA A 81 -12.25 16.88 11.88
CA ALA A 81 -11.66 15.54 11.91
C ALA A 81 -12.18 14.70 13.07
N LEU A 82 -12.35 15.31 14.27
CA LEU A 82 -12.75 14.56 15.47
C LEU A 82 -14.20 14.05 15.36
N TYR A 83 -15.14 14.92 14.95
CA TYR A 83 -16.54 14.53 14.79
C TYR A 83 -16.70 13.42 13.75
N ASN A 84 -16.05 13.58 12.58
CA ASN A 84 -16.13 12.61 11.50
C ASN A 84 -15.44 11.29 11.85
N GLY A 85 -14.29 11.36 12.53
CA GLY A 85 -13.57 10.17 12.99
C GLY A 85 -14.36 9.40 14.04
N ILE A 86 -14.87 10.06 15.09
CA ILE A 86 -15.66 9.40 16.14
C ILE A 86 -16.92 8.78 15.54
N LEU A 87 -17.66 9.52 14.72
CA LEU A 87 -18.87 8.99 14.08
C LEU A 87 -18.57 7.75 13.23
N ALA A 88 -17.53 7.81 12.39
CA ALA A 88 -17.12 6.70 11.56
C ALA A 88 -16.65 5.49 12.39
N LEU A 89 -15.90 5.73 13.47
CA LEU A 89 -15.45 4.69 14.39
C LEU A 89 -16.63 4.03 15.10
N SER A 90 -17.56 4.81 15.64
CA SER A 90 -18.75 4.27 16.31
C SER A 90 -19.58 3.40 15.37
N VAL A 91 -19.77 3.83 14.12
CA VAL A 91 -20.48 3.04 13.10
C VAL A 91 -19.70 1.77 12.77
N ALA A 92 -18.38 1.84 12.57
CA ALA A 92 -17.56 0.68 12.27
C ALA A 92 -17.59 -0.35 13.42
N LEU A 93 -17.42 0.10 14.67
CA LEU A 93 -17.47 -0.74 15.87
C LEU A 93 -18.85 -1.37 16.08
N ALA A 94 -19.92 -0.62 15.83
CA ALA A 94 -21.29 -1.14 15.90
C ALA A 94 -21.58 -2.24 14.85
N VAL A 95 -20.77 -2.34 13.79
CA VAL A 95 -20.88 -3.40 12.78
C VAL A 95 -19.94 -4.57 13.08
N THR A 96 -18.64 -4.32 13.26
CA THR A 96 -17.64 -5.39 13.50
C THR A 96 -17.92 -6.14 14.78
N ILE A 97 -18.20 -5.46 15.90
CA ILE A 97 -18.34 -6.17 17.18
C ILE A 97 -19.49 -7.18 17.15
N PRO A 98 -20.73 -6.84 16.73
CA PRO A 98 -21.81 -7.84 16.69
C PRO A 98 -21.57 -8.94 15.65
N VAL A 99 -21.12 -8.58 14.45
CA VAL A 99 -20.92 -9.55 13.35
C VAL A 99 -19.80 -10.52 13.70
N ASP A 100 -18.65 -10.02 14.12
CA ASP A 100 -17.52 -10.86 14.48
C ASP A 100 -17.79 -11.65 15.76
N SER A 101 -18.49 -11.07 16.74
CA SER A 101 -18.88 -11.82 17.95
C SER A 101 -19.82 -12.98 17.64
N LEU A 102 -20.70 -12.83 16.66
CA LEU A 102 -21.55 -13.92 16.18
C LEU A 102 -20.73 -15.03 15.52
N LEU A 103 -19.78 -14.67 14.65
CA LEU A 103 -18.93 -15.63 13.93
C LEU A 103 -17.97 -16.38 14.88
N TRP A 104 -17.39 -15.66 15.84
CA TRP A 104 -16.42 -16.20 16.80
C TRP A 104 -17.04 -16.75 18.08
N ARG A 105 -18.37 -16.61 18.25
CA ARG A 105 -19.14 -17.07 19.42
C ARG A 105 -18.65 -16.50 20.76
N ARG A 106 -18.02 -15.33 20.76
CA ARG A 106 -17.59 -14.60 21.96
C ARG A 106 -17.54 -13.09 21.67
N TRP A 107 -17.78 -12.26 22.68
CA TRP A 107 -17.70 -10.80 22.51
C TRP A 107 -16.27 -10.37 22.24
N LEU A 108 -16.00 -9.82 21.06
CA LEU A 108 -14.67 -9.37 20.68
C LEU A 108 -14.70 -8.30 19.59
N TRP A 109 -13.63 -7.52 19.53
CA TRP A 109 -13.26 -6.68 18.38
C TRP A 109 -11.95 -7.25 17.80
N PRO A 110 -11.96 -7.83 16.58
CA PRO A 110 -10.81 -8.61 16.10
C PRO A 110 -9.54 -7.77 16.04
N GLU A 111 -9.62 -6.59 15.44
CA GLU A 111 -8.49 -5.68 15.29
C GLU A 111 -8.01 -5.10 16.63
N GLY A 112 -8.91 -4.96 17.61
CA GLY A 112 -8.55 -4.56 18.97
C GLY A 112 -7.66 -5.59 19.67
N GLU A 113 -7.99 -6.88 19.54
CA GLU A 113 -7.17 -7.96 20.10
C GLU A 113 -5.82 -8.09 19.40
N VAL A 114 -5.81 -7.95 18.06
CA VAL A 114 -4.57 -7.97 17.26
C VAL A 114 -3.66 -6.80 17.67
N TRP A 115 -4.22 -5.61 17.87
CA TRP A 115 -3.48 -4.46 18.35
C TRP A 115 -2.95 -4.69 19.77
N TRP A 116 -3.78 -5.18 20.69
CA TRP A 116 -3.37 -5.49 22.07
C TRP A 116 -2.22 -6.49 22.10
N PHE A 117 -2.33 -7.59 21.35
CA PHE A 117 -1.31 -8.63 21.30
C PHE A 117 0.02 -8.13 20.70
N ASN A 118 -0.04 -7.38 19.60
CA ASN A 118 1.19 -6.98 18.90
C ASN A 118 1.86 -5.76 19.51
N VAL A 119 1.07 -4.78 19.96
CA VAL A 119 1.58 -3.49 20.44
C VAL A 119 1.77 -3.50 21.96
N MET A 120 0.77 -3.95 22.74
CA MET A 120 0.84 -3.90 24.20
C MET A 120 1.65 -5.06 24.78
N LEU A 121 1.49 -6.28 24.27
CA LEU A 121 2.28 -7.43 24.71
C LEU A 121 3.65 -7.54 24.02
N ASN A 122 3.93 -6.67 23.03
CA ASN A 122 5.18 -6.62 22.26
C ASN A 122 5.62 -7.98 21.67
N ARG A 123 4.66 -8.87 21.37
CA ARG A 123 4.92 -10.21 20.82
C ARG A 123 5.24 -10.21 19.32
N SER A 124 5.28 -9.03 18.70
CA SER A 124 5.61 -8.90 17.27
C SER A 124 7.00 -9.45 16.92
N SER A 125 7.95 -9.46 17.85
CA SER A 125 9.32 -9.97 17.64
C SER A 125 9.40 -11.49 17.47
N GLU A 126 8.38 -12.25 17.90
CA GLU A 126 8.36 -13.71 17.83
C GLU A 126 8.25 -14.23 16.38
N TYR A 127 7.76 -13.39 15.47
CA TYR A 127 7.63 -13.70 14.04
C TYR A 127 8.92 -13.41 13.24
N GLY A 128 10.05 -13.24 13.94
CA GLY A 128 11.35 -12.92 13.36
C GLY A 128 11.60 -11.42 13.24
N VAL A 129 12.87 -11.04 13.37
CA VAL A 129 13.31 -9.64 13.39
C VAL A 129 14.14 -9.33 12.15
N MET A 130 13.92 -8.15 11.57
CA MET A 130 14.72 -7.67 10.45
C MET A 130 15.31 -6.29 10.71
N PRO A 131 16.49 -5.98 10.12
CA PRO A 131 17.15 -4.68 10.29
C PRO A 131 16.24 -3.49 9.94
N PHE A 132 16.53 -2.33 10.52
CA PHE A 132 15.77 -1.10 10.30
C PHE A 132 15.62 -0.77 8.81
N LEU A 133 16.72 -0.80 8.04
CA LEU A 133 16.73 -0.44 6.62
C LEU A 133 16.13 -1.50 5.67
N TRP A 134 15.59 -2.61 6.19
CA TRP A 134 15.10 -3.73 5.36
C TRP A 134 14.09 -3.32 4.30
N TYR A 135 13.21 -2.37 4.62
CA TYR A 135 12.26 -1.85 3.64
C TYR A 135 12.98 -1.16 2.47
N PHE A 136 14.05 -0.42 2.72
CA PHE A 136 14.77 0.36 1.71
C PHE A 136 15.64 -0.49 0.79
N TYR A 137 16.44 -1.42 1.34
CA TYR A 137 17.35 -2.21 0.50
C TYR A 137 16.71 -3.49 -0.05
N SER A 138 15.64 -4.01 0.58
CA SER A 138 15.04 -5.28 0.19
C SER A 138 13.65 -5.13 -0.41
N VAL A 139 12.75 -4.39 0.25
CA VAL A 139 11.35 -4.33 -0.19
C VAL A 139 11.16 -3.40 -1.38
N LEU A 140 11.58 -2.14 -1.28
CA LEU A 140 11.36 -1.17 -2.34
C LEU A 140 11.97 -1.61 -3.69
N PRO A 141 13.19 -2.17 -3.76
CA PRO A 141 13.76 -2.63 -5.03
C PRO A 141 12.99 -3.81 -5.63
N ARG A 142 12.53 -4.75 -4.80
CA ARG A 142 11.74 -5.91 -5.25
C ARG A 142 10.32 -5.52 -5.67
N ALA A 143 9.73 -4.56 -4.98
CA ALA A 143 8.36 -4.12 -5.21
C ALA A 143 8.24 -3.20 -6.43
N LEU A 144 9.09 -2.18 -6.51
CA LEU A 144 9.01 -1.16 -7.54
C LEU A 144 9.86 -1.47 -8.78
N LEU A 145 10.77 -2.45 -8.68
CA LEU A 145 11.68 -2.87 -9.74
C LEU A 145 12.46 -1.66 -10.29
N LEU A 146 12.66 -1.57 -11.60
CA LEU A 146 13.40 -0.47 -12.22
C LEU A 146 12.69 0.88 -12.07
N SER A 147 11.40 0.89 -11.72
CA SER A 147 10.66 2.13 -11.46
C SER A 147 11.16 2.86 -10.24
N LEU A 148 11.81 2.16 -9.29
CA LEU A 148 12.42 2.78 -8.12
C LEU A 148 13.46 3.85 -8.50
N LEU A 149 14.25 3.59 -9.55
CA LEU A 149 15.29 4.52 -10.02
C LEU A 149 14.69 5.81 -10.58
N LEU A 150 13.45 5.75 -11.09
CA LEU A 150 12.75 6.90 -11.66
C LEU A 150 12.06 7.77 -10.61
N VAL A 151 11.80 7.24 -9.41
CA VAL A 151 11.15 7.99 -8.32
C VAL A 151 11.93 9.25 -7.94
N PRO A 152 13.23 9.19 -7.56
CA PRO A 152 13.97 10.38 -7.17
C PRO A 152 14.11 11.38 -8.32
N VAL A 153 14.32 10.90 -9.55
CA VAL A 153 14.40 11.75 -10.75
C VAL A 153 13.06 12.49 -10.96
N GLY A 154 11.93 11.80 -10.80
CA GLY A 154 10.61 12.40 -10.89
C GLY A 154 10.35 13.46 -9.83
N LEU A 155 10.83 13.27 -8.60
CA LEU A 155 10.72 14.25 -7.52
C LEU A 155 11.59 15.49 -7.77
N ILE A 156 12.78 15.33 -8.35
CA ILE A 156 13.66 16.45 -8.72
C ILE A 156 13.00 17.29 -9.83
N VAL A 157 12.41 16.62 -10.82
CA VAL A 157 11.76 17.26 -11.98
C VAL A 157 10.41 17.90 -11.61
N GLU A 158 9.65 17.27 -10.71
CA GLU A 158 8.32 17.73 -10.31
C GLU A 158 8.22 17.86 -8.79
N ARG A 159 8.82 18.93 -8.25
CA ARG A 159 8.89 19.20 -6.80
C ARG A 159 7.53 19.26 -6.11
N ARG A 160 6.45 19.55 -6.85
CA ARG A 160 5.07 19.56 -6.33
C ARG A 160 4.66 18.20 -5.74
N LEU A 161 5.23 17.11 -6.24
CA LEU A 161 4.94 15.76 -5.77
C LEU A 161 5.59 15.43 -4.42
N LEU A 162 6.49 16.27 -3.91
CA LEU A 162 7.07 16.10 -2.57
C LEU A 162 5.98 16.17 -1.50
N GLY A 163 4.98 17.04 -1.64
CA GLY A 163 3.89 17.16 -0.66
C GLY A 163 3.09 15.86 -0.49
N ILE A 164 3.02 15.03 -1.54
CA ILE A 164 2.32 13.75 -1.53
C ILE A 164 3.28 12.60 -1.17
N THR A 165 4.54 12.68 -1.57
CA THR A 165 5.50 11.59 -1.38
C THR A 165 6.13 11.58 0.02
N VAL A 166 6.36 12.75 0.62
CA VAL A 166 6.99 12.87 1.95
C VAL A 166 6.20 12.14 3.05
N PRO A 167 4.86 12.27 3.16
CA PRO A 167 4.07 11.51 4.13
C PRO A 167 4.26 9.99 4.00
N ILE A 168 4.41 9.51 2.75
CA ILE A 168 4.59 8.08 2.46
C ILE A 168 5.99 7.60 2.85
N ILE A 169 7.02 8.40 2.59
CA ILE A 169 8.38 8.10 3.05
C ILE A 169 8.43 8.09 4.59
N PHE A 170 7.78 9.06 5.23
CA PHE A 170 7.67 9.10 6.70
C PHE A 170 7.00 7.82 7.23
N TYR A 171 5.92 7.36 6.60
CA TYR A 171 5.29 6.10 6.95
C TYR A 171 6.25 4.90 6.85
N ILE A 172 7.05 4.78 5.78
CA ILE A 172 8.04 3.69 5.64
C ILE A 172 9.08 3.75 6.75
N VAL A 173 9.56 4.95 7.10
CA VAL A 173 10.54 5.16 8.19
C VAL A 173 9.91 4.80 9.53
N ALA A 174 8.71 5.28 9.84
CA ALA A 174 7.99 4.96 11.06
C ALA A 174 7.76 3.44 11.19
N TYR A 175 7.36 2.79 10.11
CA TYR A 175 7.13 1.35 10.10
C TYR A 175 8.42 0.53 10.16
N SER A 176 9.57 1.12 9.82
CA SER A 176 10.89 0.49 9.92
C SER A 176 11.34 0.24 11.37
N PHE A 177 10.75 0.94 12.35
CA PHE A 177 10.99 0.69 13.78
C PHE A 177 10.37 -0.61 14.28
N LEU A 178 9.39 -1.19 13.57
CA LEU A 178 8.78 -2.45 13.97
C LEU A 178 9.79 -3.61 13.84
N PRO A 179 9.99 -4.45 14.86
CA PRO A 179 10.95 -5.55 14.80
C PRO A 179 10.65 -6.52 13.67
N HIS A 180 9.40 -6.99 13.60
CA HIS A 180 8.91 -7.82 12.52
C HIS A 180 8.46 -6.96 11.35
N LYS A 181 8.84 -7.39 10.14
CA LYS A 181 8.61 -6.64 8.91
C LYS A 181 8.10 -7.58 7.84
N GLU A 182 7.23 -7.10 6.98
CA GLU A 182 6.75 -7.85 5.83
C GLU A 182 6.45 -6.90 4.69
N LEU A 183 6.64 -7.36 3.45
CA LEU A 183 6.40 -6.53 2.28
C LEU A 183 4.94 -6.02 2.22
N ARG A 184 3.98 -6.86 2.61
CA ARG A 184 2.55 -6.51 2.59
C ARG A 184 2.18 -5.37 3.54
N PHE A 185 3.01 -5.06 4.54
CA PHE A 185 2.75 -3.95 5.43
C PHE A 185 2.96 -2.60 4.73
N VAL A 186 3.93 -2.50 3.83
CA VAL A 186 4.22 -1.25 3.11
C VAL A 186 3.62 -1.20 1.69
N ILE A 187 2.77 -2.16 1.32
CA ILE A 187 2.17 -2.22 -0.02
C ILE A 187 1.37 -0.97 -0.39
N TYR A 188 0.78 -0.32 0.63
CA TYR A 188 0.03 0.92 0.53
C TYR A 188 0.84 2.09 -0.06
N THR A 189 2.17 2.00 -0.01
CA THR A 189 3.08 3.06 -0.45
C THR A 189 3.31 3.03 -1.96
N PHE A 190 3.19 1.86 -2.59
CA PHE A 190 3.59 1.66 -3.98
C PHE A 190 2.80 2.52 -4.98
N PRO A 191 1.47 2.71 -4.85
CA PRO A 191 0.72 3.58 -5.75
C PRO A 191 1.25 5.02 -5.77
N ILE A 192 1.49 5.61 -4.59
CA ILE A 192 1.99 6.99 -4.49
C ILE A 192 3.44 7.09 -4.97
N LEU A 193 4.31 6.14 -4.61
CA LEU A 193 5.69 6.13 -5.08
C LEU A 193 5.80 5.97 -6.61
N ASN A 194 4.81 5.36 -7.25
CA ASN A 194 4.75 5.27 -8.70
C ASN A 194 4.35 6.60 -9.38
N ILE A 195 3.74 7.56 -8.67
CA ILE A 195 3.30 8.84 -9.26
C ILE A 195 4.48 9.68 -9.75
N PRO A 196 5.55 9.93 -8.97
CA PRO A 196 6.74 10.65 -9.47
C PRO A 196 7.39 9.98 -10.68
N ALA A 197 7.52 8.65 -10.66
CA ALA A 197 8.07 7.90 -11.78
C ALA A 197 7.18 8.05 -13.04
N ALA A 198 5.86 7.97 -12.88
CA ALA A 198 4.90 8.15 -13.96
C ALA A 198 4.92 9.59 -14.52
N ALA A 199 4.99 10.59 -13.65
CA ALA A 199 5.06 12.00 -14.06
C ALA A 199 6.32 12.30 -14.87
N PHE A 200 7.46 11.75 -14.46
CA PHE A 200 8.71 11.83 -15.22
C PHE A 200 8.58 11.20 -16.61
N CYS A 201 8.08 9.96 -16.67
CA CYS A 201 7.87 9.23 -17.92
C CYS A 201 6.93 10.00 -18.87
N ALA A 202 5.81 10.53 -18.35
CA ALA A 202 4.84 11.28 -19.12
C ALA A 202 5.44 12.58 -19.69
N ARG A 203 6.14 13.36 -18.85
CA ARG A 203 6.79 14.60 -19.30
C ARG A 203 7.84 14.33 -20.37
N LEU A 204 8.62 13.26 -20.24
CA LEU A 204 9.62 12.89 -21.22
C LEU A 204 8.98 12.46 -22.54
N TRP A 205 7.95 11.63 -22.48
CA TRP A 205 7.21 11.18 -23.65
C TRP A 205 6.62 12.34 -24.45
N ILE A 206 6.00 13.32 -23.78
CA ILE A 206 5.44 14.51 -24.44
C ILE A 206 6.53 15.34 -25.13
N ASN A 207 7.71 15.46 -24.50
CA ASN A 207 8.81 16.29 -25.02
C ASN A 207 9.82 15.54 -25.91
N ARG A 208 9.52 14.30 -26.32
CA ARG A 208 10.45 13.41 -27.04
C ARG A 208 10.96 13.99 -28.37
N HIS A 209 10.18 14.83 -29.03
CA HIS A 209 10.52 15.40 -30.35
C HIS A 209 11.43 16.63 -30.28
N LYS A 210 11.66 17.20 -29.09
CA LYS A 210 12.44 18.46 -28.94
C LYS A 210 13.95 18.27 -29.08
N SER A 211 14.48 17.07 -28.89
CA SER A 211 15.92 16.78 -28.95
C SER A 211 16.15 15.29 -29.12
N LEU A 212 17.22 14.93 -29.85
CA LEU A 212 17.65 13.54 -30.02
C LEU A 212 17.97 12.87 -28.67
N LEU A 213 18.56 13.60 -27.72
CA LEU A 213 18.80 13.09 -26.36
C LEU A 213 17.48 12.73 -25.66
N ARG A 214 16.45 13.58 -25.74
CA ARG A 214 15.14 13.29 -25.14
C ARG A 214 14.45 12.10 -25.81
N ARG A 215 14.64 11.94 -27.12
CA ARG A 215 14.17 10.77 -27.86
C ARG A 215 14.85 9.48 -27.39
N LEU A 216 16.17 9.51 -27.17
CA LEU A 216 16.92 8.38 -26.64
C LEU A 216 16.49 8.02 -25.20
N ILE A 217 16.31 9.00 -24.32
CA ILE A 217 15.83 8.73 -22.95
C ILE A 217 14.38 8.21 -22.99
N ALA A 218 13.54 8.69 -23.92
CA ALA A 218 12.17 8.19 -24.08
C ALA A 218 12.13 6.72 -24.52
N LEU A 219 13.06 6.29 -25.38
CA LEU A 219 13.27 4.87 -25.67
C LEU A 219 13.69 4.09 -24.41
N GLY A 220 14.52 4.69 -23.56
CA GLY A 220 14.88 4.15 -22.25
C GLY A 220 13.68 3.92 -21.33
N VAL A 221 12.65 4.78 -21.36
CA VAL A 221 11.40 4.57 -20.61
C VAL A 221 10.62 3.36 -21.15
N CYS A 222 10.56 3.18 -22.47
CA CYS A 222 9.96 1.97 -23.05
C CYS A 222 10.73 0.71 -22.66
N ALA A 223 12.06 0.76 -22.70
CA ALA A 223 12.93 -0.34 -22.29
C ALA A 223 12.76 -0.67 -20.80
N HIS A 224 12.61 0.34 -19.93
CA HIS A 224 12.30 0.18 -18.51
C HIS A 224 11.01 -0.60 -18.29
N LEU A 225 9.92 -0.24 -18.99
CA LEU A 225 8.64 -0.94 -18.86
C LEU A 225 8.75 -2.39 -19.34
N LEU A 226 9.45 -2.62 -20.45
CA LEU A 226 9.70 -3.97 -20.96
C LEU A 226 10.50 -4.81 -19.94
N ALA A 227 11.57 -4.25 -19.37
CA ALA A 227 12.37 -4.93 -18.39
C ALA A 227 11.60 -5.22 -17.09
N ASN A 228 10.71 -4.32 -16.65
CA ASN A 228 9.78 -4.62 -15.55
C ASN A 228 8.83 -5.78 -15.90
N CYS A 229 8.30 -5.84 -17.12
CA CYS A 229 7.45 -6.95 -17.56
C CYS A 229 8.22 -8.28 -17.58
N ILE A 230 9.47 -8.29 -18.05
CA ILE A 230 10.34 -9.48 -18.03
C ILE A 230 10.59 -9.92 -16.59
N ALA A 231 11.02 -9.00 -15.72
CA ALA A 231 11.26 -9.30 -14.30
C ALA A 231 9.99 -9.82 -13.60
N THR A 232 8.84 -9.23 -13.89
CA THR A 232 7.55 -9.69 -13.37
C THR A 232 7.18 -11.08 -13.89
N SER A 233 7.47 -11.39 -15.15
CA SER A 233 7.24 -12.73 -15.72
C SER A 233 8.13 -13.78 -15.05
N VAL A 234 9.39 -13.45 -14.79
CA VAL A 234 10.32 -14.34 -14.06
C VAL A 234 9.83 -14.58 -12.62
N LEU A 235 9.44 -13.52 -11.91
CA LEU A 235 8.91 -13.64 -10.55
C LEU A 235 7.58 -14.42 -10.50
N LEU A 236 6.72 -14.23 -11.50
CA LEU A 236 5.48 -14.98 -11.64
C LEU A 236 5.74 -16.46 -11.87
N TYR A 237 6.68 -16.80 -12.76
CA TYR A 237 7.09 -18.17 -13.01
C TYR A 237 7.65 -18.82 -11.74
N ALA A 238 8.59 -18.15 -11.06
CA ALA A 238 9.14 -18.63 -9.79
C ALA A 238 8.04 -18.83 -8.74
N SER A 239 7.08 -17.90 -8.66
CA SER A 239 5.98 -18.01 -7.72
C SER A 239 5.00 -19.15 -8.05
N SER A 240 4.77 -19.47 -9.32
CA SER A 240 3.89 -20.59 -9.70
C SER A 240 4.46 -21.94 -9.24
N ARG A 241 5.80 -22.07 -9.21
CA ARG A 241 6.49 -23.28 -8.75
C ARG A 241 6.56 -23.39 -7.22
N ASN A 242 6.44 -22.27 -6.52
CA ASN A 242 6.43 -22.25 -5.05
C ASN A 242 5.05 -22.51 -4.45
N TYR A 243 4.05 -22.88 -5.26
CA TYR A 243 2.68 -23.10 -4.80
C TYR A 243 2.28 -24.57 -4.96
N ALA A 244 2.57 -25.38 -3.94
CA ALA A 244 2.26 -26.82 -3.92
C ALA A 244 0.76 -27.13 -4.15
N GLY A 245 -0.14 -26.19 -3.85
CA GLY A 245 -1.57 -26.32 -4.16
C GLY A 245 -1.88 -26.39 -5.66
N GLY A 246 -1.08 -25.71 -6.49
CA GLY A 246 -1.21 -25.79 -7.95
C GLY A 246 -0.82 -27.17 -8.46
N ASP A 247 0.28 -27.73 -7.94
CA ASP A 247 0.71 -29.10 -8.24
C ASP A 247 -0.31 -30.13 -7.75
N ALA A 248 -0.93 -29.92 -6.58
CA ALA A 248 -1.98 -30.79 -6.05
C ALA A 248 -3.24 -30.80 -6.92
N ILE A 249 -3.70 -29.63 -7.38
CA ILE A 249 -4.84 -29.53 -8.32
C ILE A 249 -4.49 -30.16 -9.66
N ALA A 250 -3.29 -29.90 -10.19
CA ALA A 250 -2.83 -30.49 -11.45
C ALA A 250 -2.72 -32.02 -11.34
N TYR A 251 -2.29 -32.55 -10.19
CA TYR A 251 -2.27 -33.99 -9.92
C TYR A 251 -3.68 -34.58 -9.88
N LEU A 252 -4.63 -33.93 -9.20
CA LEU A 252 -6.03 -34.36 -9.15
C LEU A 252 -6.68 -34.33 -10.54
N GLN A 253 -6.41 -33.31 -11.36
CA GLN A 253 -6.91 -33.20 -12.73
C GLN A 253 -6.27 -34.21 -13.68
N LYS A 254 -5.04 -34.61 -13.42
CA LYS A 254 -4.33 -35.61 -14.23
C LYS A 254 -4.69 -37.04 -13.89
N LYS A 255 -5.37 -37.32 -12.77
CA LYS A 255 -5.81 -38.67 -12.43
C LYS A 255 -7.03 -38.99 -13.33
N PRO A 256 -6.86 -39.72 -14.45
CA PRO A 256 -8.01 -40.18 -15.21
C PRO A 256 -8.65 -41.28 -14.37
N ASP A 257 -9.95 -41.46 -14.50
CA ASP A 257 -10.72 -42.50 -13.82
C ASP A 257 -9.96 -43.84 -13.83
N MET A 258 -9.38 -44.22 -12.68
CA MET A 258 -8.89 -45.57 -12.47
C MET A 258 -10.12 -46.42 -12.14
N ASN A 259 -10.82 -46.86 -13.19
CA ASN A 259 -11.63 -48.06 -13.19
C ASN A 259 -10.73 -49.29 -13.37
#